data_AF-A0A817G939-F1
#
_entry.id   AF-A0A817G939-F1
#
_cell.length_a   1.000
_cell.length_b   1.000
_cell.length_c   1.000
_cell.angle_alpha   90.00
_cell.angle_beta   90.00
_cell.angle_gamma   90.00
#
_symmetry.space_group_name_H-M   'P 1'
#
loop_
_entity.id
_entity.type
_entity.pdbx_description
1 polymer ?
#
loop_
_entity_poly.entity_id
_entity_poly.type
_entity_poly.pdbx_seq_one_letter_code
_entity_poly.pdbx_strand_id
1 'polypeptide(L)'
;MKVFQRVNIFLSSKISKELLASIGLEIVASEVLAIKLLTPSIFLFVNIMQLYYFHSDWMKLITMPNDKNIQGPANGTLKDIHAYAKENTENLNSSHSQQILNNQPKTWQESLYKFYFQANRLYKQIIYYSWRYAELHSYKLFLFIMVLVSLVKVCAFNVSLIILTILGLTLFRLRTIIRLLALIISGIYILTSMCYQLEIVKQEIIEKNIFVKNCSQVNN
;
A
#
# COMPACT_ATOMS: atom_id res chain seq x y z
N MET A 1 -37.77 12.63 -9.24
CA MET A 1 -38.52 11.79 -8.24
C MET A 1 -39.07 10.49 -8.83
N LYS A 2 -39.84 10.51 -9.95
CA LYS A 2 -40.47 9.30 -10.53
C LYS A 2 -39.51 8.17 -10.97
N VAL A 3 -38.29 8.49 -11.40
CA VAL A 3 -37.29 7.49 -11.84
C VAL A 3 -36.73 6.68 -10.67
N PHE A 4 -36.39 7.33 -9.55
CA PHE A 4 -35.91 6.66 -8.34
C PHE A 4 -36.97 5.73 -7.73
N GLN A 5 -38.25 6.12 -7.77
CA GLN A 5 -39.35 5.25 -7.36
C GLN A 5 -39.48 4.01 -8.25
N ARG A 6 -39.34 4.15 -9.58
CA ARG A 6 -39.40 3.00 -10.50
C ARG A 6 -38.26 2.01 -10.30
N VAL A 7 -37.04 2.51 -10.05
CA VAL A 7 -35.87 1.66 -9.76
C VAL A 7 -36.05 0.92 -8.44
N ASN A 8 -36.54 1.60 -7.38
CA ASN A 8 -36.80 0.97 -6.10
C ASN A 8 -37.89 -0.12 -6.18
N ILE A 9 -38.98 0.14 -6.92
CA ILE A 9 -40.05 -0.84 -7.14
C ILE A 9 -39.52 -2.07 -7.90
N PHE A 10 -38.69 -1.85 -8.92
CA PHE A 10 -38.10 -2.93 -9.70
C PHE A 10 -37.15 -3.81 -8.86
N LEU A 11 -36.27 -3.18 -8.08
CA LEU A 11 -35.30 -3.87 -7.22
C LEU A 11 -36.00 -4.62 -6.06
N SER A 12 -37.02 -4.02 -5.44
CA SER A 12 -37.81 -4.66 -4.40
C SER A 12 -38.65 -5.85 -4.90
N SER A 13 -38.85 -6.01 -6.21
CA SER A 13 -39.59 -7.17 -6.76
C SER A 13 -38.71 -8.42 -6.95
N LYS A 14 -37.39 -8.25 -7.03
CA LYS A 14 -36.44 -9.35 -7.28
C LYS A 14 -35.56 -9.71 -6.10
N ILE A 15 -35.31 -8.78 -5.17
CA ILE A 15 -34.36 -8.94 -4.05
C ILE A 15 -35.01 -8.45 -2.74
N SER A 16 -34.73 -9.13 -1.62
CA SER A 16 -35.27 -8.72 -0.32
C SER A 16 -34.73 -7.34 0.09
N LYS A 17 -35.59 -6.54 0.72
CA LYS A 17 -35.24 -5.16 1.11
C LYS A 17 -34.06 -5.12 2.10
N GLU A 18 -33.94 -6.15 2.94
CA GLU A 18 -32.83 -6.31 3.90
C GLU A 18 -31.50 -6.58 3.19
N LEU A 19 -31.51 -7.40 2.14
CA LEU A 19 -30.34 -7.69 1.32
C LEU A 19 -29.90 -6.41 0.57
N LEU A 20 -30.85 -5.67 0.01
CA LEU A 20 -30.58 -4.38 -0.64
C LEU A 20 -29.97 -3.35 0.32
N ALA A 21 -30.49 -3.27 1.56
CA ALA A 21 -29.96 -2.41 2.60
C ALA A 21 -28.55 -2.83 3.03
N SER A 22 -28.27 -4.13 3.17
CA SER A 22 -26.94 -4.67 3.53
C SER A 22 -25.85 -4.40 2.49
N ILE A 23 -26.21 -4.26 1.21
CA ILE A 23 -25.31 -3.86 0.12
C ILE A 23 -25.03 -2.33 0.16
N GLY A 24 -25.78 -1.58 0.98
CA GLY A 24 -25.66 -0.13 1.09
C GLY A 24 -26.66 0.65 0.23
N LEU A 25 -27.63 -0.02 -0.42
CA LEU A 25 -28.74 0.58 -1.14
C LEU A 25 -29.88 0.96 -0.18
N GLU A 26 -29.57 1.83 0.76
CA GLU A 26 -30.52 2.37 1.72
C GLU A 26 -30.92 3.79 1.32
N ILE A 27 -32.18 4.15 1.59
CA ILE A 27 -32.66 5.53 1.45
C ILE A 27 -32.31 6.25 2.75
N VAL A 28 -31.21 6.99 2.74
CA VAL A 28 -30.62 7.59 3.94
C VAL A 28 -30.92 9.09 4.02
N ALA A 29 -31.03 9.62 5.24
CA ALA A 29 -31.13 11.06 5.52
C ALA A 29 -29.91 11.87 5.00
N SER A 30 -30.12 13.17 4.79
CA SER A 30 -29.20 14.06 4.05
C SER A 30 -27.77 14.11 4.59
N GLU A 31 -27.57 13.98 5.90
CA GLU A 31 -26.25 14.10 6.54
C GLU A 31 -25.36 12.88 6.30
N VAL A 32 -25.93 11.68 6.44
CA VAL A 32 -25.20 10.42 6.23
C VAL A 32 -25.06 10.12 4.73
N LEU A 33 -25.99 10.61 3.90
CA LEU A 33 -25.88 10.53 2.44
C LEU A 33 -24.63 11.26 1.92
N ALA A 34 -24.32 12.43 2.48
CA ALA A 34 -23.13 13.20 2.09
C ALA A 34 -21.85 12.41 2.34
N ILE A 35 -21.71 11.72 3.48
CA ILE A 35 -20.53 10.89 3.80
C ILE A 35 -20.46 9.66 2.90
N LYS A 36 -21.60 8.99 2.67
CA LYS A 36 -21.70 7.83 1.78
C LYS A 36 -21.33 8.17 0.33
N LEU A 37 -21.59 9.38 -0.14
CA LEU A 37 -21.19 9.86 -1.46
C LEU A 37 -19.76 10.40 -1.49
N LEU A 38 -19.36 11.14 -0.45
CA LEU A 38 -18.03 11.76 -0.36
C LEU A 38 -16.92 10.72 -0.29
N THR A 39 -17.13 9.60 0.41
CA THR A 39 -16.11 8.53 0.56
C THR A 39 -15.65 7.96 -0.80
N PRO A 40 -16.54 7.44 -1.67
CA PRO A 40 -16.14 6.99 -3.00
C PRO A 40 -15.69 8.15 -3.91
N SER A 41 -16.21 9.38 -3.74
CA SER A 41 -15.74 10.54 -4.51
C SER A 41 -14.30 10.95 -4.19
N ILE A 42 -13.91 11.01 -2.92
CA ILE A 42 -12.52 11.28 -2.52
C ILE A 42 -11.62 10.14 -2.99
N PHE A 43 -12.05 8.89 -2.82
CA PHE A 43 -11.30 7.73 -3.33
C PHE A 43 -11.07 7.85 -4.85
N LEU A 44 -12.10 8.15 -5.63
CA LEU A 44 -11.98 8.36 -7.08
C LEU A 44 -11.02 9.51 -7.40
N PHE A 45 -11.15 10.65 -6.72
CA PHE A 45 -10.27 11.79 -6.91
C PHE A 45 -8.80 11.45 -6.66
N VAL A 46 -8.50 10.75 -5.57
CA VAL A 46 -7.14 10.28 -5.26
C VAL A 46 -6.62 9.32 -6.33
N ASN A 47 -7.45 8.38 -6.81
CA ASN A 47 -7.06 7.47 -7.89
C ASN A 47 -6.77 8.20 -9.21
N ILE A 48 -7.57 9.21 -9.57
CA ILE A 48 -7.32 10.04 -10.76
C ILE A 48 -6.01 10.82 -10.59
N MET A 49 -5.78 11.41 -9.41
CA MET A 49 -4.52 12.11 -9.11
C MET A 49 -3.32 11.17 -9.19
N GLN A 50 -3.42 9.96 -8.63
CA GLN A 50 -2.37 8.94 -8.69
C GLN A 50 -2.09 8.52 -10.13
N LEU A 51 -3.13 8.29 -10.94
CA LEU A 51 -2.98 7.91 -12.33
C LEU A 51 -2.42 9.05 -13.20
N TYR A 52 -2.82 10.30 -12.95
CA TYR A 52 -2.39 11.43 -13.78
C TYR A 52 -0.96 11.87 -13.47
N TYR A 53 -0.63 12.07 -12.19
CA TYR A 53 0.68 12.61 -11.80
C TYR A 53 1.73 11.52 -11.58
N PHE A 54 1.39 10.46 -10.85
CA PHE A 54 2.39 9.49 -10.42
C PHE A 54 2.58 8.33 -11.37
N HIS A 55 1.64 8.03 -12.27
CA HIS A 55 1.74 6.85 -13.13
C HIS A 55 2.98 6.86 -14.02
N SER A 56 3.22 7.96 -14.74
CA SER A 56 4.34 8.03 -15.70
C SER A 56 5.70 8.00 -14.99
N ASP A 57 5.83 8.69 -13.86
CA ASP A 57 7.05 8.70 -13.07
C ASP A 57 7.27 7.39 -12.32
N TRP A 58 6.20 6.76 -11.82
CA TRP A 58 6.27 5.43 -11.24
C TRP A 58 6.72 4.39 -12.29
N MET A 59 6.18 4.44 -13.51
CA MET A 59 6.62 3.58 -14.60
C MET A 59 8.12 3.74 -14.90
N LYS A 60 8.65 4.97 -14.86
CA LYS A 60 10.10 5.21 -15.03
C LYS A 60 10.91 4.62 -13.87
N LEU A 61 10.42 4.70 -12.64
CA LEU A 61 11.09 4.18 -11.45
C LEU A 61 11.14 2.65 -11.40
N ILE A 62 10.08 1.97 -11.86
CA ILE A 62 10.02 0.49 -11.84
C ILE A 62 10.68 -0.16 -13.05
N THR A 63 10.87 0.58 -14.14
CA THR A 63 11.56 0.08 -15.33
C THR A 63 13.04 -0.02 -15.02
N MET A 64 13.51 -1.25 -14.80
CA MET A 64 14.95 -1.52 -14.75
C MET A 64 15.57 -0.98 -16.05
N PRO A 65 16.66 -0.20 -16.01
CA PRO A 65 17.33 0.25 -17.21
C PRO A 65 17.70 -0.98 -18.04
N ASN A 66 17.05 -1.11 -19.20
CA ASN A 66 17.26 -2.21 -20.11
C ASN A 66 18.65 -2.03 -20.71
N ASP A 67 19.61 -2.82 -20.25
CA ASP A 67 21.02 -2.80 -20.65
C ASP A 67 21.23 -3.37 -22.07
N LYS A 68 20.35 -3.00 -23.00
CA LYS A 68 20.34 -3.44 -24.41
C LYS A 68 20.76 -2.34 -25.40
N ASN A 69 21.28 -1.20 -24.90
CA ASN A 69 21.83 -0.13 -25.72
C ASN A 69 23.33 0.12 -25.45
N ILE A 70 24.08 -0.91 -25.01
CA ILE A 70 25.54 -0.91 -25.06
C ILE A 70 26.00 -1.83 -26.20
N GLN A 71 25.57 -1.53 -27.41
CA GLN A 71 26.18 -2.00 -28.66
C GLN A 71 25.81 -1.02 -29.78
N GLY A 72 26.43 0.15 -29.71
CA GLY A 72 26.51 1.20 -30.72
C GLY A 72 27.89 1.86 -30.56
N PRO A 73 28.53 2.33 -31.65
CA PRO A 73 29.97 2.27 -31.81
C PRO A 73 30.72 3.10 -30.78
N ALA A 74 31.84 2.55 -30.32
CA ALA A 74 32.91 3.27 -29.65
C ALA A 74 33.18 4.59 -30.39
N ASN A 75 32.93 5.73 -29.73
CA ASN A 75 33.55 7.06 -29.96
C ASN A 75 32.88 8.23 -29.18
N GLY A 76 32.10 7.98 -28.11
CA GLY A 76 31.45 9.06 -27.33
C GLY A 76 32.05 9.36 -25.95
N THR A 77 32.73 8.40 -25.30
CA THR A 77 32.93 8.42 -23.83
C THR A 77 34.30 8.94 -23.38
N LEU A 78 34.99 9.79 -24.17
CA LEU A 78 36.24 10.42 -23.75
C LEU A 78 36.18 11.96 -23.67
N LYS A 79 35.09 12.59 -24.14
CA LYS A 79 34.96 14.06 -24.09
C LYS A 79 34.34 14.58 -22.78
N ASP A 80 33.48 13.79 -22.12
CA ASP A 80 32.74 14.31 -20.97
C ASP A 80 33.45 14.10 -19.62
N ILE A 81 34.44 13.19 -19.56
CA ILE A 81 35.28 12.98 -18.38
C ILE A 81 36.45 13.98 -18.33
N HIS A 82 36.93 14.46 -19.49
CA HIS A 82 37.98 15.48 -19.57
C HIS A 82 37.47 16.92 -19.40
N ALA A 83 36.18 17.18 -19.59
CA ALA A 83 35.58 18.49 -19.36
C ALA A 83 35.43 18.82 -17.86
N TYR A 84 35.23 17.81 -17.00
CA TYR A 84 35.09 18.00 -15.56
C TYR A 84 36.41 18.06 -14.78
N ALA A 85 37.53 17.70 -15.40
CA ALA A 85 38.86 17.69 -14.76
C ALA A 85 39.76 18.87 -15.18
N LYS A 86 39.36 19.71 -16.16
CA LYS A 86 40.17 20.82 -16.68
C LYS A 86 39.79 22.20 -16.12
N GLU A 87 38.70 22.33 -15.38
CA GLU A 87 38.25 23.62 -14.82
C GLU A 87 38.86 23.95 -13.44
N ASN A 88 39.68 23.06 -12.85
CA ASN A 88 40.20 23.22 -11.48
C ASN A 88 41.73 23.43 -11.37
N THR A 89 42.43 23.71 -12.47
CA THR A 89 43.91 23.87 -12.44
C THR A 89 44.42 25.09 -13.20
N GLU A 90 43.62 26.14 -13.36
CA GLU A 90 44.13 27.48 -13.71
C GLU A 90 43.31 28.50 -12.93
N ASN A 91 43.96 29.16 -11.96
CA ASN A 91 43.62 30.44 -11.30
C ASN A 91 44.03 30.46 -9.82
N LEU A 92 45.23 29.96 -9.51
CA LEU A 92 46.06 30.56 -8.47
C LEU A 92 46.83 31.71 -9.12
N ASN A 93 46.32 32.94 -8.95
CA ASN A 93 47.07 34.21 -8.89
C ASN A 93 46.16 35.39 -9.27
N SER A 94 45.47 35.99 -8.31
CA SER A 94 45.48 37.44 -8.09
C SER A 94 44.52 37.82 -6.97
N SER A 95 45.12 38.38 -5.93
CA SER A 95 44.46 39.10 -4.86
C SER A 95 43.65 40.28 -5.43
N HIS A 96 42.62 40.67 -4.66
CA HIS A 96 42.12 42.05 -4.52
C HIS A 96 40.86 42.45 -5.33
N SER A 97 39.69 42.27 -4.72
CA SER A 97 38.75 43.37 -4.45
C SER A 97 37.56 42.87 -3.63
N GLN A 98 37.53 43.26 -2.36
CA GLN A 98 36.36 43.22 -1.51
C GLN A 98 35.27 44.17 -2.02
N GLN A 99 34.01 43.78 -1.77
CA GLN A 99 32.82 44.62 -1.54
C GLN A 99 32.17 45.36 -2.72
N ILE A 100 31.01 44.85 -3.13
CA ILE A 100 29.76 45.66 -3.13
C ILE A 100 28.67 44.87 -2.39
N LEU A 101 28.01 45.60 -1.50
CA LEU A 101 27.22 45.18 -0.34
C LEU A 101 25.71 45.07 -0.67
N ASN A 102 24.98 44.39 0.22
CA ASN A 102 23.57 44.59 0.58
C ASN A 102 22.47 43.84 -0.19
N ASN A 103 22.16 42.64 0.29
CA ASN A 103 20.92 42.47 1.05
C ASN A 103 21.16 41.42 2.15
N GLN A 104 21.05 41.83 3.42
CA GLN A 104 21.17 40.96 4.59
C GLN A 104 20.16 39.79 4.53
N PRO A 105 20.59 38.53 4.69
CA PRO A 105 19.75 37.49 5.24
C PRO A 105 20.24 37.14 6.65
N LYS A 106 19.29 36.92 7.54
CA LYS A 106 19.49 36.63 8.97
C LYS A 106 20.55 35.51 9.12
N THR A 107 21.52 35.68 10.01
CA THR A 107 22.60 34.71 10.35
C THR A 107 22.14 33.26 10.57
N TRP A 108 20.85 33.06 10.84
CA TRP A 108 20.20 31.75 10.90
C TRP A 108 19.98 31.06 9.55
N GLN A 109 19.74 31.78 8.46
CA GLN A 109 19.41 31.19 7.15
C GLN A 109 20.59 30.43 6.52
N GLU A 110 21.81 30.94 6.69
CA GLU A 110 23.03 30.24 6.23
C GLU A 110 23.34 29.00 7.08
N SER A 111 23.08 29.08 8.39
CA SER A 111 23.20 27.95 9.31
C SER A 111 22.17 26.86 9.01
N LEU A 112 20.93 27.25 8.66
CA LEU A 112 19.86 26.34 8.26
C LEU A 112 20.17 25.66 6.92
N TYR A 113 20.76 26.34 5.95
CA TYR A 113 21.15 25.70 4.69
C TYR A 113 22.27 24.68 4.88
N LYS A 114 23.28 25.00 5.70
CA LYS A 114 24.34 24.07 6.11
C LYS A 114 23.77 22.88 6.90
N PHE A 115 22.85 23.13 7.82
CA PHE A 115 22.14 22.09 8.58
C PHE A 115 21.27 21.22 7.68
N TYR A 116 20.55 21.80 6.72
CA TYR A 116 19.76 21.05 5.74
C TYR A 116 20.65 20.14 4.90
N PHE A 117 21.79 20.64 4.41
CA PHE A 117 22.74 19.81 3.67
C PHE A 117 23.28 18.65 4.51
N GLN A 118 23.63 18.90 5.77
CA GLN A 118 24.13 17.90 6.69
C GLN A 118 23.04 16.88 7.09
N ALA A 119 21.82 17.34 7.35
CA ALA A 119 20.66 16.50 7.62
C ALA A 119 20.31 15.64 6.40
N ASN A 120 20.38 16.18 5.19
CA ASN A 120 20.11 15.44 3.96
C ASN A 120 21.20 14.39 3.68
N ARG A 121 22.46 14.67 4.05
CA ARG A 121 23.54 13.68 4.05
C ARG A 121 23.26 12.53 5.02
N LEU A 122 22.86 12.83 6.25
CA LEU A 122 22.49 11.82 7.25
C LEU A 122 21.24 11.04 6.82
N TYR A 123 20.22 11.72 6.28
CA TYR A 123 19.01 11.09 5.76
C TYR A 123 19.32 10.08 4.66
N LYS A 124 20.20 10.42 3.71
CA LYS A 124 20.66 9.50 2.66
C LYS A 124 21.44 8.30 3.21
N GLN A 125 22.19 8.49 4.30
CA GLN A 125 22.86 7.37 4.95
C GLN A 125 21.85 6.48 5.68
N ILE A 126 20.94 7.07 6.47
CA ILE A 126 19.91 6.36 7.22
C ILE A 126 19.00 5.58 6.28
N ILE A 127 18.58 6.15 5.14
CA ILE A 127 17.71 5.45 4.18
C ILE A 127 18.42 4.24 3.57
N TYR A 128 19.73 4.34 3.26
CA TYR A 128 20.52 3.23 2.74
C TYR A 128 20.64 2.09 3.76
N TYR A 129 21.00 2.43 5.00
CA TYR A 129 21.09 1.44 6.07
C TYR A 129 19.72 0.83 6.38
N SER A 130 18.65 1.64 6.40
CA SER A 130 17.28 1.18 6.60
C SER A 130 16.82 0.25 5.48
N TRP A 131 17.16 0.56 4.22
CA TRP A 131 16.86 -0.29 3.08
C TRP A 131 17.57 -1.64 3.20
N ARG A 132 18.86 -1.63 3.52
CA ARG A 132 19.65 -2.86 3.70
C ARG A 132 19.15 -3.69 4.87
N TYR A 133 18.77 -3.04 5.96
CA TYR A 133 18.16 -3.69 7.12
C TYR A 133 16.80 -4.31 6.77
N ALA A 134 15.94 -3.56 6.06
CA ALA A 134 14.64 -4.04 5.60
C ALA A 134 14.76 -5.23 4.64
N GLU A 135 15.73 -5.20 3.71
CA GLU A 135 16.02 -6.31 2.81
C GLU A 135 16.32 -7.60 3.59
N LEU A 136 17.19 -7.51 4.61
CA LEU A 136 17.57 -8.65 5.43
C LEU A 136 16.46 -9.14 6.38
N HIS A 137 15.71 -8.22 6.98
CA HIS A 137 14.74 -8.54 8.05
C HIS A 137 13.30 -8.73 7.59
N SER A 138 12.94 -8.33 6.37
CA SER A 138 11.58 -8.42 5.82
C SER A 138 10.94 -9.79 6.04
N TYR A 139 11.69 -10.87 5.82
CA TYR A 139 11.20 -12.23 5.99
C TYR A 139 10.99 -12.65 7.47
N LYS A 140 11.87 -12.22 8.39
CA LYS A 140 11.71 -12.51 9.83
C LYS A 140 10.48 -11.77 10.38
N LEU A 141 10.31 -10.51 9.98
CA LEU A 141 9.16 -9.69 10.35
C LEU A 141 7.86 -10.30 9.82
N PHE A 142 7.86 -10.77 8.58
CA PHE A 142 6.72 -11.46 8.00
C PHE A 142 6.31 -12.70 8.82
N LEU A 143 7.26 -13.60 9.13
CA LEU A 143 6.97 -14.78 9.95
C LEU A 143 6.48 -14.42 11.35
N PHE A 144 7.08 -13.39 11.96
CA PHE A 144 6.66 -12.91 13.28
C PHE A 144 5.21 -12.44 13.27
N ILE A 145 4.81 -11.64 12.27
CA ILE A 145 3.42 -11.19 12.11
C ILE A 145 2.49 -12.37 11.88
N MET A 146 2.88 -13.36 11.07
CA MET A 146 2.06 -14.54 10.82
C MET A 146 1.81 -15.38 12.09
N VAL A 147 2.82 -15.52 12.95
CA VAL A 147 2.65 -16.14 14.28
C VAL A 147 1.68 -15.32 15.12
N LEU A 148 1.86 -13.99 15.20
CA LEU A 148 0.97 -13.12 15.98
C LEU A 148 -0.48 -13.23 15.51
N VAL A 149 -0.73 -13.14 14.20
CA VAL A 149 -2.08 -13.30 13.61
C VAL A 149 -2.70 -14.64 13.99
N SER A 150 -1.90 -15.71 14.00
CA SER A 150 -2.36 -17.04 14.37
C SER A 150 -2.75 -17.18 15.85
N LEU A 151 -2.20 -16.33 16.73
CA LEU A 151 -2.46 -16.35 18.17
C LEU A 151 -3.70 -15.54 18.60
N VAL A 152 -4.13 -14.55 17.81
CA VAL A 152 -5.22 -13.63 18.22
C VAL A 152 -6.59 -14.31 18.30
N LYS A 153 -6.87 -15.32 17.47
CA LYS A 153 -8.13 -16.09 17.50
C LYS A 153 -7.86 -17.58 17.32
N VAL A 154 -8.42 -18.45 18.15
CA VAL A 154 -8.29 -19.90 17.94
C VAL A 154 -9.36 -20.33 16.92
N CYS A 155 -8.97 -20.49 15.65
CA CYS A 155 -9.86 -20.92 14.57
C CYS A 155 -9.19 -22.00 13.72
N ALA A 156 -9.96 -22.91 13.10
CA ALA A 156 -9.43 -23.98 12.25
C ALA A 156 -8.50 -23.47 11.14
N PHE A 157 -8.77 -22.27 10.59
CA PHE A 157 -7.93 -21.63 9.59
C PHE A 157 -6.54 -21.22 10.11
N ASN A 158 -6.41 -20.93 11.41
CA ASN A 158 -5.12 -20.57 12.00
C ASN A 158 -4.16 -21.77 12.07
N VAL A 159 -4.68 -23.00 12.08
CA VAL A 159 -3.85 -24.21 11.94
C VAL A 159 -3.12 -24.23 10.59
N SER A 160 -3.81 -23.82 9.51
CA SER A 160 -3.18 -23.69 8.18
C SER A 160 -2.04 -22.67 8.19
N LEU A 161 -2.24 -21.52 8.86
CA LEU A 161 -1.21 -20.48 8.99
C LEU A 161 -0.02 -20.93 9.83
N ILE A 162 -0.26 -21.72 10.90
CA ILE A 162 0.81 -22.29 11.74
C ILE A 162 1.65 -23.30 10.95
N ILE A 163 1.01 -24.21 10.20
CA ILE A 163 1.71 -25.18 9.34
C ILE A 163 2.57 -24.45 8.32
N LEU A 164 2.02 -23.42 7.67
CA LEU A 164 2.73 -22.62 6.68
C LEU A 164 3.90 -21.85 7.29
N THR A 165 3.76 -21.40 8.53
CA THR A 165 4.83 -20.75 9.30
C THR A 165 5.95 -21.73 9.61
N ILE A 166 5.65 -22.93 10.13
CA ILE A 166 6.63 -23.98 10.43
C ILE A 166 7.38 -24.39 9.15
N LEU A 167 6.65 -24.60 8.05
CA LEU A 167 7.24 -24.89 6.74
C LEU A 167 8.15 -23.75 6.26
N GLY A 168 7.71 -22.52 6.50
CA GLY A 168 8.47 -21.30 6.24
C GLY A 168 9.82 -21.30 6.95
N LEU A 169 9.85 -21.62 8.25
CA LEU A 169 11.08 -21.66 9.06
C LEU A 169 12.04 -22.76 8.58
N THR A 170 11.53 -23.95 8.26
CA THR A 170 12.34 -25.14 7.96
C THR A 170 12.92 -25.13 6.54
N LEU A 171 12.19 -24.62 5.54
CA LEU A 171 12.60 -24.72 4.13
C LEU A 171 13.14 -23.39 3.57
N PHE A 172 14.46 -23.17 3.69
CA PHE A 172 15.12 -21.96 3.18
C PHE A 172 14.94 -21.76 1.66
N ARG A 173 14.94 -22.84 0.87
CA ARG A 173 14.84 -22.77 -0.60
C ARG A 173 13.43 -22.42 -1.10
N LEU A 174 12.38 -22.79 -0.39
CA LEU A 174 10.98 -22.58 -0.81
C LEU A 174 10.36 -21.31 -0.24
N ARG A 175 11.15 -20.45 0.43
CA ARG A 175 10.67 -19.23 1.11
C ARG A 175 9.83 -18.32 0.22
N THR A 176 10.17 -18.18 -1.06
CA THR A 176 9.39 -17.35 -1.99
C THR A 176 8.02 -17.95 -2.28
N ILE A 177 7.93 -19.26 -2.50
CA ILE A 177 6.67 -19.96 -2.77
C ILE A 177 5.78 -19.92 -1.51
N ILE A 178 6.35 -20.15 -0.34
CA ILE A 178 5.63 -20.13 0.94
C ILE A 178 5.03 -18.73 1.21
N ARG A 179 5.78 -17.65 0.93
CA ARG A 179 5.27 -16.27 1.03
C ARG A 179 4.08 -16.02 0.10
N LEU A 180 4.14 -16.54 -1.14
CA LEU A 180 3.04 -16.40 -2.10
C LEU A 180 1.79 -17.16 -1.64
N LEU A 181 1.95 -18.40 -1.18
CA LEU A 181 0.83 -19.17 -0.62
C LEU A 181 0.23 -18.49 0.60
N ALA A 182 1.05 -17.90 1.46
CA ALA A 182 0.59 -17.15 2.63
C ALA A 182 -0.21 -15.91 2.25
N LEU A 183 0.18 -15.20 1.17
CA LEU A 183 -0.58 -14.06 0.64
C LEU A 183 -1.95 -14.50 0.14
N ILE A 184 -2.03 -15.62 -0.59
CA ILE A 184 -3.29 -16.16 -1.10
C ILE A 184 -4.21 -16.58 0.06
N ILE A 185 -3.68 -17.35 1.02
CA ILE A 185 -4.46 -17.86 2.17
C ILE A 185 -4.95 -16.70 3.05
N SER A 186 -4.10 -15.71 3.33
CA SER A 186 -4.50 -14.51 4.08
C SER A 186 -5.51 -13.64 3.32
N GLY A 187 -5.38 -13.54 2.00
CA GLY A 187 -6.37 -12.88 1.14
C GLY A 187 -7.75 -13.55 1.22
N ILE A 188 -7.79 -14.88 1.12
CA ILE A 188 -9.01 -15.67 1.29
C ILE A 188 -9.59 -15.48 2.70
N TYR A 189 -8.74 -15.47 3.73
CA TYR A 189 -9.17 -15.25 5.12
C TYR A 189 -9.85 -13.87 5.31
N ILE A 190 -9.25 -12.81 4.76
CA ILE A 190 -9.82 -11.46 4.85
C ILE A 190 -11.13 -11.40 4.06
N LEU A 191 -11.15 -11.92 2.83
CA LEU A 191 -12.36 -11.95 2.00
C LEU A 191 -13.49 -12.70 2.71
N THR A 192 -13.21 -13.88 3.26
CA THR A 192 -14.18 -14.68 4.02
C THR A 192 -14.68 -13.90 5.24
N SER A 193 -13.80 -13.19 5.95
CA SER A 193 -14.19 -12.38 7.11
C SER A 193 -15.06 -11.19 6.75
N MET A 194 -14.83 -10.57 5.58
CA MET A 194 -15.68 -9.48 5.09
C MET A 194 -17.03 -10.02 4.59
N CYS A 195 -17.04 -11.15 3.89
CA CYS A 195 -18.29 -11.79 3.47
C CYS A 195 -19.13 -12.28 4.66
N TYR A 196 -18.51 -12.73 5.75
CA TYR A 196 -19.24 -13.16 6.96
C TYR A 196 -20.00 -12.02 7.64
N GLN A 197 -19.60 -10.76 7.44
CA GLN A 197 -20.30 -9.60 7.98
C GLN A 197 -21.64 -9.33 7.28
N LEU A 198 -21.94 -10.00 6.17
CA LEU A 198 -23.20 -9.86 5.47
C LEU A 198 -24.34 -10.45 6.30
N GLU A 199 -25.38 -9.65 6.50
CA GLU A 199 -26.54 -9.99 7.33
C GLU A 199 -27.29 -11.26 6.85
N ILE A 200 -27.22 -11.55 5.55
CA ILE A 200 -27.82 -12.75 4.95
C ILE A 200 -27.27 -14.05 5.56
N VAL A 201 -25.98 -14.08 5.87
CA VAL A 201 -25.31 -15.25 6.45
C VAL A 201 -25.79 -15.48 7.88
N LYS A 202 -26.10 -14.39 8.61
CA LYS A 202 -26.62 -14.47 9.98
C LYS A 202 -28.03 -15.06 10.01
N GLN A 203 -28.89 -14.70 9.06
CA GLN A 203 -30.26 -15.20 8.99
C GLN A 203 -30.31 -16.71 8.69
N GLU A 204 -29.51 -17.19 7.74
CA GLU A 204 -29.46 -18.62 7.40
C GLU A 204 -29.00 -19.49 8.60
N ILE A 205 -28.05 -19.01 9.39
CA ILE A 205 -27.55 -19.70 10.60
C ILE A 205 -28.65 -19.76 11.68
N ILE A 206 -29.42 -18.69 11.86
CA ILE A 206 -30.49 -18.63 12.85
C ILE A 206 -31.62 -19.61 12.47
N GLU A 207 -32.04 -19.65 11.20
CA GLU A 207 -33.09 -20.56 10.74
C GLU A 207 -32.69 -22.03 10.93
N LYS A 208 -31.46 -22.41 10.60
CA LYS A 208 -30.95 -23.78 10.82
C LYS A 208 -30.94 -24.15 12.29
N ASN A 209 -30.53 -23.24 13.17
CA ASN A 209 -30.52 -23.49 14.61
C ASN A 209 -31.93 -23.66 15.20
N ILE A 210 -32.92 -22.90 14.71
CA ILE A 210 -34.32 -23.02 15.13
C ILE A 210 -34.92 -24.35 14.63
N PHE A 211 -34.68 -24.71 13.37
CA PHE A 211 -35.15 -25.97 12.81
C PHE A 211 -34.65 -27.19 13.60
N VAL A 212 -33.35 -27.22 13.92
CA VAL A 212 -32.75 -28.30 14.73
C VAL A 212 -33.37 -28.38 16.13
N LYS A 213 -33.63 -27.24 16.79
CA LYS A 213 -34.31 -27.22 18.09
C LYS A 213 -35.72 -27.78 18.01
N ASN A 214 -36.49 -27.43 16.97
CA ASN A 214 -37.86 -27.92 16.81
C ASN A 214 -37.90 -29.43 16.52
N CYS A 215 -37.00 -29.96 15.70
CA CYS A 215 -36.89 -31.40 15.48
C CYS A 215 -36.48 -32.17 16.74
N SER A 216 -35.67 -31.57 17.63
CA SER A 216 -35.32 -32.19 18.90
C SER A 216 -36.47 -32.21 19.92
N GLN A 217 -37.44 -31.29 19.82
CA GLN A 217 -38.62 -31.25 20.71
C GLN A 217 -39.75 -32.17 20.24
N VAL A 218 -39.78 -32.55 18.96
CA VAL A 218 -40.77 -33.48 18.40
C VAL A 218 -40.40 -34.95 18.65
N ASN A 219 -39.14 -35.24 18.97
CA ASN A 219 -38.62 -36.60 19.23
C ASN A 219 -38.52 -36.97 20.73
N ASN A 220 -39.01 -36.12 21.64
CA ASN A 220 -39.21 -36.42 23.06
C ASN A 220 -40.71 -36.38 23.37
#